data_AF-A0A9D8J5R6-F1
#
_entry.id   AF-A0A9D8J5R6-F1
#
_cell.length_a   1.000
_cell.length_b   1.000
_cell.length_c   1.000
_cell.angle_alpha   90.00
_cell.angle_beta   90.00
_cell.angle_gamma   90.00
#
_symmetry.space_group_name_H-M   'P 1'
#
loop_
_entity.id
_entity.type
_entity.pdbx_description
1 polymer ?
#
loop_
_entity_poly.entity_id
_entity_poly.type
_entity_poly.pdbx_seq_one_letter_code
_entity_poly.pdbx_strand_id
1 'polypeptide(L)'
;MIRTTKKVNGMQTNIHPDVKAITLNCSGCGNNFSIHAPNIEGNKVLTESCSKCHSAWTGKRVISNQGAAATFKEKYSQFGDELF
;
A
#
# COMPACT_ATOMS: atom_id res chain seq x y z
N MET A 1 -21.78 48.28 0.47
CA MET A 1 -20.62 47.78 1.24
C MET A 1 -20.07 46.55 0.53
N ILE A 2 -19.04 46.73 -0.29
CA ILE A 2 -18.47 45.66 -1.14
C ILE A 2 -17.55 44.81 -0.26
N ARG A 3 -17.92 43.55 -0.02
CA ARG A 3 -17.10 42.57 0.72
C ARG A 3 -15.86 42.26 -0.12
N THR A 4 -14.70 42.77 0.28
CA THR A 4 -13.41 42.44 -0.32
C THR A 4 -13.01 41.03 0.10
N THR A 5 -13.22 40.05 -0.78
CA THR A 5 -12.77 38.67 -0.55
C THR A 5 -11.25 38.62 -0.69
N LYS A 6 -10.55 38.65 0.45
CA LYS A 6 -9.08 38.54 0.51
C LYS A 6 -8.67 37.13 0.04
N LYS A 7 -8.26 37.00 -1.21
CA LYS A 7 -7.73 35.76 -1.80
C LYS A 7 -6.36 35.47 -1.20
N VAL A 8 -6.23 34.39 -0.44
CA VAL A 8 -4.95 33.94 0.13
C VAL A 8 -4.29 32.98 -0.85
N ASN A 9 -3.13 33.36 -1.41
CA ASN A 9 -2.39 32.62 -2.43
C ASN A 9 -1.18 31.82 -1.88
N GLY A 10 -1.16 31.43 -0.60
CA GLY A 10 -0.03 30.69 -0.03
C GLY A 10 -0.33 30.05 1.32
N MET A 11 0.40 28.97 1.63
CA MET A 11 0.31 28.27 2.90
C MET A 11 0.65 29.23 4.05
N GLN A 12 -0.30 29.45 4.95
CA GLN A 12 -0.17 30.37 6.08
C GLN A 12 0.51 29.68 7.27
N THR A 13 1.12 30.45 8.15
CA THR A 13 1.71 29.93 9.39
C THR A 13 0.59 29.37 10.29
N ASN A 14 0.77 28.16 10.83
CA ASN A 14 -0.18 27.44 11.71
C ASN A 14 -1.44 26.83 11.05
N ILE A 15 -1.49 26.65 9.73
CA ILE A 15 -2.61 25.93 9.08
C ILE A 15 -2.34 24.43 8.86
N HIS A 16 -1.16 23.92 9.25
CA HIS A 16 -0.85 22.49 9.15
C HIS A 16 -1.27 21.76 10.44
N PRO A 17 -2.02 20.65 10.35
CA PRO A 17 -2.35 19.82 11.52
C PRO A 17 -1.09 19.22 12.17
N ASP A 18 -1.17 18.90 13.46
CA ASP A 18 -0.08 18.25 14.20
C ASP A 18 0.26 16.88 13.58
N VAL A 19 1.53 16.66 13.28
CA VAL A 19 2.01 15.44 12.61
C VAL A 19 2.78 14.59 13.59
N LYS A 20 2.28 13.39 13.87
CA LYS A 20 2.92 12.46 14.81
C LYS A 20 3.55 11.30 14.05
N ALA A 21 4.68 10.80 14.58
CA ALA A 21 5.28 9.58 14.09
C ALA A 21 4.48 8.38 14.60
N ILE A 22 4.03 7.53 13.68
CA ILE A 22 3.29 6.30 13.98
C ILE A 22 4.01 5.10 13.37
N THR A 23 3.78 3.92 13.95
CA THR A 23 4.30 2.65 13.42
C THR A 23 3.19 1.92 12.67
N LEU A 24 3.41 1.63 11.40
CA LEU A 24 2.55 0.77 10.59
C LEU A 24 3.12 -0.65 10.59
N ASN A 25 2.29 -1.62 10.97
CA ASN A 25 2.61 -3.05 10.92
C ASN A 25 1.71 -3.73 9.89
N CYS A 26 2.32 -4.41 8.92
CA CYS A 26 1.57 -5.13 7.91
C CYS A 26 1.38 -6.61 8.23
N SER A 27 0.13 -7.04 8.38
CA SER A 27 -0.26 -8.43 8.66
C SER A 27 0.16 -9.40 7.54
N GLY A 28 0.10 -8.96 6.27
CA GLY A 28 0.41 -9.82 5.13
C GLY A 28 1.91 -10.02 4.85
N CYS A 29 2.77 -9.15 5.38
CA CYS A 29 4.20 -9.14 5.04
C CYS A 29 5.15 -9.07 6.24
N GLY A 30 4.60 -8.87 7.45
CA GLY A 30 5.36 -8.62 8.68
C GLY A 30 6.20 -7.35 8.65
N ASN A 31 6.02 -6.49 7.65
CA ASN A 31 6.83 -5.29 7.50
C ASN A 31 6.36 -4.21 8.47
N ASN A 32 7.30 -3.64 9.21
CA ASN A 32 7.08 -2.52 10.12
C ASN A 32 7.76 -1.28 9.56
N PHE A 33 7.01 -0.20 9.33
CA PHE A 33 7.57 1.06 8.85
C PHE A 33 6.97 2.26 9.60
N SER A 34 7.79 3.30 9.79
CA SER A 34 7.36 4.52 10.46
C SER A 34 6.86 5.54 9.44
N ILE A 35 5.68 6.12 9.69
CA ILE A 35 5.14 7.21 8.89
C ILE A 35 4.78 8.39 9.79
N HIS A 36 4.81 9.58 9.21
CA HIS A 36 4.30 10.79 9.84
C HIS A 36 2.88 11.01 9.34
N ALA A 37 1.90 11.00 10.25
CA ALA A 37 0.51 11.17 9.90
C ALA A 37 -0.17 12.19 10.82
N PRO A 38 -0.99 13.10 10.28
CA PRO A 38 -1.84 13.95 11.07
C PRO A 38 -3.08 13.17 11.54
N ASN A 39 -3.53 13.42 12.77
CA ASN A 39 -4.81 12.95 13.30
C ASN A 39 -5.03 11.42 13.34
N ILE A 40 -4.01 10.64 13.74
CA ILE A 40 -4.21 9.22 14.07
C ILE A 40 -4.16 9.06 15.58
N GLU A 41 -5.29 8.64 16.16
CA GLU A 41 -5.38 8.28 17.58
C GLU A 41 -4.82 6.87 17.77
N GLY A 42 -3.50 6.79 18.00
CA GLY A 42 -2.82 5.53 18.30
C GLY A 42 -1.41 5.48 17.74
N ASN A 43 -0.51 4.80 18.46
CA ASN A 43 0.89 4.66 18.05
C ASN A 43 1.11 3.56 17.00
N LYS A 44 0.11 2.68 16.79
CA LYS A 44 0.22 1.49 15.94
C LYS A 44 -0.99 1.37 15.03
N VAL A 45 -0.74 1.20 13.73
CA VAL A 45 -1.77 0.93 12.72
C VAL A 45 -1.48 -0.43 12.11
N LEU A 46 -2.51 -1.29 12.04
CA LEU A 46 -2.43 -2.59 11.38
C LEU A 46 -2.95 -2.46 9.95
N THR A 47 -2.24 -3.02 8.98
CA THR A 47 -2.63 -2.96 7.56
C THR A 47 -2.45 -4.31 6.88
N GLU A 48 -3.44 -4.77 6.13
CA GLU A 48 -3.39 -6.10 5.52
C GLU A 48 -2.45 -6.19 4.31
N SER A 49 -2.25 -5.07 3.60
CA SER A 49 -1.37 -5.05 2.42
C SER A 49 -0.47 -3.81 2.39
N CYS A 50 0.83 -4.06 2.21
CA CYS A 50 1.90 -3.06 2.15
C CYS A 50 2.41 -2.91 0.70
N SER A 51 3.13 -1.84 0.36
CA SER A 51 3.79 -1.70 -0.96
C SER A 51 4.72 -2.87 -1.29
N LYS A 52 5.24 -3.54 -0.26
CA LYS A 52 6.10 -4.73 -0.39
C LYS A 52 5.33 -6.01 -0.75
N CYS A 53 4.00 -6.06 -0.59
CA CYS A 53 3.22 -7.29 -0.80
C CYS A 53 1.92 -7.13 -1.57
N HIS A 54 1.44 -5.92 -1.78
CA HIS A 54 0.28 -5.71 -2.61
C HIS A 54 0.65 -6.01 -4.07
N SER A 55 -0.12 -6.92 -4.69
CA SER A 55 0.15 -7.53 -5.99
C SER A 55 0.34 -6.53 -7.12
N ALA A 56 -0.25 -5.34 -7.01
CA ALA A 56 -0.03 -4.26 -7.97
C ALA A 56 1.39 -3.66 -7.90
N TRP A 57 2.07 -3.70 -6.74
CA TRP A 57 3.43 -3.14 -6.59
C TRP A 57 4.53 -4.18 -6.81
N THR A 58 4.33 -5.44 -6.40
CA THR A 58 5.34 -6.49 -6.57
C THR A 58 5.33 -7.12 -7.96
N GLY A 59 4.33 -6.81 -8.80
CA GLY A 59 4.19 -7.32 -10.17
C GLY A 59 3.87 -8.82 -10.27
N LYS A 60 4.04 -9.58 -9.18
CA LYS A 60 3.71 -11.00 -9.09
C LYS A 60 2.28 -11.14 -8.61
N ARG A 61 1.35 -11.32 -9.55
CA ARG A 61 0.04 -11.87 -9.20
C ARG A 61 0.23 -13.35 -8.91
N VAL A 62 -0.11 -13.79 -7.71
CA VAL A 62 -0.28 -15.23 -7.43
C VAL A 62 -1.47 -15.70 -8.25
N ILE A 63 -1.20 -16.17 -9.47
CA ILE A 63 -2.16 -16.94 -10.24
C ILE A 63 -2.31 -18.25 -9.48
N SER A 64 -3.53 -18.58 -9.08
CA SER A 64 -3.79 -19.80 -8.32
C SER A 64 -3.21 -21.00 -9.07
N ASN A 65 -2.21 -21.68 -8.49
CA ASN A 65 -1.63 -22.93 -9.01
C ASN A 65 -2.61 -24.12 -8.89
N GLN A 66 -3.91 -23.86 -8.79
CA GLN A 66 -4.96 -24.87 -8.57
C GLN A 66 -5.94 -24.89 -9.75
N GLY A 67 -6.57 -26.05 -9.94
CA GLY A 67 -7.48 -26.27 -11.06
C GLY A 67 -6.74 -26.42 -12.38
N ALA A 68 -7.22 -25.75 -13.42
CA ALA A 68 -6.71 -25.89 -14.78
C ALA A 68 -5.20 -25.59 -14.90
N ALA A 69 -4.67 -24.67 -14.10
CA ALA A 69 -3.24 -24.34 -14.09
C ALA A 69 -2.37 -25.50 -13.57
N ALA A 70 -2.86 -26.30 -12.60
CA ALA A 70 -2.17 -27.48 -12.09
C ALA A 70 -2.13 -28.59 -13.14
N THR A 71 -3.29 -28.90 -13.73
CA THR A 71 -3.42 -29.92 -14.78
C THR A 71 -2.61 -29.54 -16.01
N PHE A 72 -2.53 -28.25 -16.35
CA PHE A 72 -1.69 -27.77 -17.45
C PHE A 72 -0.21 -28.01 -17.15
N LYS A 73 0.28 -27.63 -15.96
CA LYS A 73 1.68 -27.90 -15.55
C LYS A 73 2.02 -29.38 -15.57
N GLU A 74 1.12 -30.23 -15.11
CA GLU A 74 1.31 -31.68 -15.13
C GLU A 74 1.43 -32.23 -16.56
N LYS A 75 0.52 -31.84 -17.46
CA LYS A 75 0.50 -32.28 -18.88
C LYS A 75 1.70 -31.79 -19.70
N TYR A 76 2.19 -30.58 -19.42
CA TYR A 76 3.25 -29.94 -20.18
C TYR A 76 4.60 -29.90 -19.46
N SER A 77 4.76 -30.66 -18.36
CA SER A 77 5.98 -30.78 -17.55
C SER A 77 7.25 -31.20 -18.32
N GLN A 78 7.07 -31.79 -19.50
CA GLN A 78 8.11 -32.20 -20.45
C GLN A 78 8.65 -31.06 -21.34
N PHE A 79 7.98 -29.91 -21.38
CA PHE A 79 8.44 -28.69 -22.04
C PHE A 79 8.80 -27.69 -20.92
N GLY A 80 10.09 -27.50 -20.66
CA GLY A 80 10.63 -26.90 -19.42
C GLY A 80 10.03 -25.55 -18.99
N ASP A 81 10.32 -25.19 -17.73
CA ASP A 81 9.81 -24.06 -16.93
C ASP A 81 9.92 -22.63 -17.55
N GLU A 82 10.38 -22.50 -18.80
CA GLU A 82 10.57 -21.22 -19.50
C GLU A 82 9.28 -20.65 -20.12
N LEU A 83 8.17 -21.39 -20.07
CA LEU A 83 6.87 -20.97 -20.64
C LEU A 83 5.98 -20.18 -19.67
N PHE A 84 6.38 -19.95 -18.41
CA PHE A 84 5.56 -19.29 -17.39
C PHE A 84 6.29 -18.30 -16.48
#